data_AF-A0A971I6J2-F1
#
_entry.id   AF-A0A971I6J2-F1
#
_cell.length_a   1.000
_cell.length_b   1.000
_cell.length_c   1.000
_cell.angle_alpha   90.00
_cell.angle_beta   90.00
_cell.angle_gamma   90.00
#
_symmetry.space_group_name_H-M   'P 1'
#
loop_
_entity.id
_entity.type
_entity.pdbx_description
1 polymer ?
#
loop_
_entity_poly.entity_id
_entity_poly.type
_entity_poly.pdbx_seq_one_letter_code
_entity_poly.pdbx_strand_id
1 'polypeptide(L)'
;MKWLRSDRGSSSVLVALVLIVLVVFSVLAVTTSMANLRLARKNADTVKAFYSLDSEGERFLNVIYNSITISREKASYAVGSIKEGDLPSAGLPDAISEIIEATLTGLSGSRAREEYLDGLYPKLVTYFAMSSIMDAYPGCVYSKDADYTRNFHIYSNVPVELGFSVRKTFILEYENTLRYLNVDVGISDPGSGADLEETCRVLVWRLWQEPFEYRNEIDLWEGIPE
;
A
#
# COMPACT_ATOMS: atom_id res chain seq x y z
N MET A 1 53.34 -55.22 -49.59
CA MET A 1 52.26 -54.37 -50.15
C MET A 1 51.04 -55.27 -50.32
N LYS A 2 49.81 -54.93 -49.97
CA LYS A 2 49.17 -53.70 -49.49
C LYS A 2 47.83 -54.19 -48.89
N TRP A 3 47.45 -53.67 -47.73
CA TRP A 3 46.23 -54.05 -47.00
C TRP A 3 44.98 -53.99 -47.90
N LEU A 4 44.20 -55.06 -47.94
CA LEU A 4 42.86 -55.06 -48.53
C LEU A 4 41.92 -54.33 -47.56
N ARG A 5 41.64 -53.06 -47.87
CA ARG A 5 40.60 -52.25 -47.22
C ARG A 5 39.22 -52.84 -47.51
N SER A 6 38.47 -53.12 -46.45
CA SER A 6 37.03 -53.42 -46.53
C SER A 6 36.24 -52.11 -46.52
N ASP A 7 35.79 -51.64 -47.68
CA ASP A 7 35.01 -50.38 -47.82
C ASP A 7 33.49 -50.58 -47.67
N ARG A 8 33.01 -51.83 -47.50
CA ARG A 8 31.56 -52.14 -47.43
C ARG A 8 30.94 -52.03 -46.03
N GLY A 9 31.74 -52.05 -44.97
CA GLY A 9 31.26 -51.89 -43.57
C GLY A 9 31.39 -50.46 -43.02
N SER A 10 32.25 -49.63 -43.61
CA SER A 10 32.53 -48.28 -43.11
C SER A 10 31.32 -47.33 -43.24
N SER A 11 30.56 -47.44 -44.34
CA SER A 11 29.42 -46.57 -44.62
C SER A 11 28.21 -46.82 -43.70
N SER A 12 27.90 -48.08 -43.37
CA SER A 12 26.78 -48.41 -42.47
C SER A 12 27.07 -48.04 -41.02
N VAL A 13 28.32 -48.19 -40.57
CA VAL A 13 28.76 -47.77 -39.23
C VAL A 13 28.68 -46.24 -39.10
N LEU A 14 29.07 -45.50 -40.13
CA LEU A 14 28.97 -44.04 -40.13
C LEU A 14 27.52 -43.56 -40.04
N VAL A 15 26.60 -44.16 -40.82
CA VAL A 15 25.17 -43.83 -40.75
C VAL A 15 24.58 -44.15 -39.37
N ALA A 16 24.92 -45.31 -38.80
CA ALA A 16 24.47 -45.69 -37.47
C ALA A 16 24.99 -44.72 -36.39
N LEU A 17 26.26 -44.30 -36.48
CA LEU A 17 26.86 -43.33 -35.56
C LEU A 17 26.16 -41.97 -35.67
N VAL A 18 25.90 -41.48 -36.87
CA VAL A 18 25.16 -40.22 -37.09
C VAL A 18 23.75 -40.29 -36.51
N LEU A 19 23.03 -41.41 -36.70
CA LEU A 19 21.69 -41.59 -36.11
C LEU A 19 21.73 -41.53 -34.58
N ILE A 20 22.70 -42.19 -33.95
CA ILE A 20 22.86 -42.14 -32.49
C ILE A 20 23.14 -40.71 -32.02
N VAL A 21 24.03 -39.99 -32.71
CA VAL A 21 24.35 -38.59 -32.40
C VAL A 21 23.12 -37.69 -32.53
N LEU A 22 22.29 -37.87 -33.56
CA LEU A 22 21.04 -37.12 -33.74
C LEU A 22 20.02 -37.41 -32.64
N VAL A 23 19.89 -38.67 -32.21
CA VAL A 23 19.01 -39.05 -31.09
C VAL A 23 19.49 -38.40 -29.79
N VAL A 24 20.79 -38.44 -29.51
CA VAL A 24 21.37 -37.80 -28.32
C VAL A 24 21.11 -36.29 -28.32
N PHE A 25 21.34 -35.61 -29.46
CA PHE A 25 21.06 -34.18 -29.58
C PHE A 25 19.58 -33.84 -29.42
N SER A 26 18.69 -34.72 -29.91
CA SER A 26 17.25 -34.54 -29.79
C SER A 26 16.79 -34.66 -28.33
N VAL A 27 17.29 -35.65 -27.60
CA VAL A 27 17.01 -35.81 -26.15
C VAL A 27 17.56 -34.62 -25.36
N LEU A 28 18.77 -34.14 -25.70
CA LEU A 28 19.35 -32.95 -25.07
C LEU A 28 18.48 -31.71 -25.30
N ALA A 29 18.04 -31.46 -26.53
CA ALA A 29 17.20 -30.32 -26.88
C ALA A 29 15.84 -30.34 -26.16
N VAL A 30 15.23 -31.52 -26.03
CA VAL A 30 13.97 -31.68 -25.29
C VAL A 30 14.18 -31.44 -23.79
N THR A 31 15.28 -31.93 -23.22
CA THR A 31 15.61 -31.74 -21.79
C THR A 31 15.87 -30.28 -21.47
N THR A 32 16.63 -29.57 -22.31
CA THR A 32 16.88 -28.13 -22.13
C THR A 32 15.60 -27.31 -22.31
N SER A 33 14.75 -27.66 -23.27
CA SER A 33 13.44 -27.03 -23.44
C SER A 33 12.54 -27.20 -22.21
N MET A 34 12.49 -28.40 -21.63
CA MET A 34 11.74 -28.65 -20.39
C MET A 34 12.29 -27.85 -19.20
N ALA A 35 13.62 -27.78 -19.05
CA ALA A 35 14.25 -26.98 -18.01
C ALA A 35 13.93 -25.49 -18.16
N ASN A 36 14.02 -24.97 -19.39
CA ASN A 36 13.68 -23.58 -19.72
C ASN A 36 12.20 -23.29 -19.45
N LEU A 37 11.29 -24.20 -19.83
CA LEU A 37 9.86 -24.05 -19.56
C LEU A 37 9.57 -24.00 -18.05
N ARG A 38 10.23 -24.86 -17.27
CA ARG A 38 10.08 -24.88 -15.81
C ARG A 38 10.55 -23.57 -15.19
N LEU A 39 11.69 -23.04 -15.62
CA LEU A 39 12.24 -21.78 -15.13
C LEU A 39 11.36 -20.59 -15.53
N ALA A 40 10.89 -20.55 -16.77
CA ALA A 40 9.97 -19.52 -17.26
C ALA A 40 8.66 -19.49 -16.46
N ARG A 41 8.09 -20.65 -16.14
CA ARG A 41 6.89 -20.76 -15.28
C ARG A 41 7.16 -20.22 -13.89
N LYS A 42 8.24 -20.66 -13.24
CA LYS A 42 8.59 -20.19 -11.90
C LYS A 42 8.79 -18.66 -11.85
N ASN A 43 9.42 -18.10 -12.89
CA ASN A 43 9.58 -16.65 -13.00
C ASN A 43 8.22 -15.95 -13.18
N ALA A 44 7.36 -16.45 -14.06
CA ALA A 44 6.02 -15.89 -14.28
C ALA A 44 5.19 -15.92 -12.99
N ASP A 45 5.22 -17.02 -12.25
CA ASP A 45 4.50 -17.16 -10.98
C ASP A 45 5.08 -16.23 -9.90
N THR A 46 6.41 -16.07 -9.85
CA THR A 46 7.07 -15.14 -8.93
C THR A 46 6.68 -13.69 -9.22
N VAL A 47 6.65 -13.29 -10.50
CA VAL A 47 6.24 -11.96 -10.96
C VAL A 47 4.76 -11.72 -10.67
N LYS A 48 3.90 -12.73 -10.89
CA LYS A 48 2.48 -12.65 -10.55
C LYS A 48 2.28 -12.40 -9.05
N ALA A 49 2.99 -13.12 -8.20
CA ALA A 49 2.90 -12.93 -6.75
C ALA A 49 3.41 -11.55 -6.31
N PHE A 50 4.45 -11.02 -6.96
CA PHE A 50 4.92 -9.64 -6.75
C PHE A 50 3.80 -8.62 -7.04
N TYR A 51 3.25 -8.64 -8.24
CA TYR A 51 2.19 -7.69 -8.63
C TYR A 51 0.89 -7.89 -7.85
N SER A 52 0.63 -9.10 -7.35
CA SER A 52 -0.50 -9.33 -6.45
C SER A 52 -0.33 -8.55 -5.15
N LEU A 53 0.84 -8.59 -4.52
CA LEU A 53 1.10 -7.82 -3.31
C LEU A 53 1.07 -6.31 -3.57
N ASP A 54 1.72 -5.88 -4.65
CA ASP A 54 1.74 -4.47 -5.08
C ASP A 54 0.31 -3.92 -5.28
N SER A 55 -0.56 -4.72 -5.91
CA SER A 55 -1.98 -4.36 -6.10
C SER A 55 -2.76 -4.22 -4.79
N GLU A 56 -2.40 -4.98 -3.73
CA GLU A 56 -3.00 -4.82 -2.41
C GLU A 56 -2.52 -3.54 -1.71
N GLY A 57 -1.25 -3.16 -1.90
CA GLY A 57 -0.73 -1.87 -1.47
C GLY A 57 -1.45 -0.70 -2.15
N GLU A 58 -1.66 -0.79 -3.46
CA GLU A 58 -2.36 0.24 -4.24
C GLU A 58 -3.82 0.37 -3.84
N ARG A 59 -4.51 -0.77 -3.59
CA ARG A 59 -5.87 -0.75 -3.04
C ARG A 59 -5.92 -0.03 -1.70
N PHE A 60 -4.93 -0.26 -0.84
CA PHE A 60 -4.85 0.40 0.45
C PHE A 60 -4.62 1.91 0.35
N LEU A 61 -3.74 2.37 -0.54
CA LEU A 61 -3.59 3.80 -0.83
C LEU A 61 -4.90 4.42 -1.32
N ASN A 62 -5.58 3.75 -2.25
CA ASN A 62 -6.87 4.22 -2.75
C ASN A 62 -7.94 4.30 -1.66
N VAL A 63 -7.95 3.37 -0.70
CA VAL A 63 -8.86 3.46 0.46
C VAL A 63 -8.53 4.68 1.33
N ILE A 64 -7.25 4.99 1.55
CA ILE A 64 -6.83 6.19 2.29
C ILE A 64 -7.32 7.46 1.58
N TYR A 65 -7.07 7.56 0.26
CA TYR A 65 -7.49 8.70 -0.57
C TYR A 65 -9.00 8.92 -0.54
N ASN A 66 -9.76 7.85 -0.78
CA ASN A 66 -11.23 7.91 -0.72
C ASN A 66 -11.73 8.27 0.68
N SER A 67 -11.08 7.76 1.74
CA SER A 67 -11.44 8.10 3.11
C SER A 67 -11.25 9.58 3.40
N ILE A 68 -10.17 10.20 2.92
CA ILE A 68 -9.93 11.65 3.09
C ILE A 68 -10.97 12.47 2.33
N THR A 69 -11.24 12.13 1.06
CA THR A 69 -12.25 12.83 0.25
C THR A 69 -13.63 12.80 0.90
N ILE A 70 -14.10 11.61 1.30
CA ILE A 70 -15.38 11.44 1.99
C ILE A 70 -15.39 12.21 3.32
N SER A 71 -14.25 12.27 4.01
CA SER A 71 -14.14 12.99 5.29
C SER A 71 -14.21 14.50 5.13
N ARG A 72 -13.68 15.06 4.03
CA ARG A 72 -13.84 16.48 3.67
C ARG A 72 -15.31 16.84 3.47
N GLU A 73 -16.06 16.00 2.78
CA GLU A 73 -17.50 16.19 2.55
C GLU A 73 -18.29 16.08 3.87
N LYS A 74 -18.04 15.03 4.66
CA LYS A 74 -18.69 14.84 5.97
C LYS A 74 -18.41 15.99 6.94
N ALA A 75 -17.17 16.47 7.00
CA ALA A 75 -16.81 17.61 7.85
C ALA A 75 -17.48 18.90 7.38
N SER A 76 -17.54 19.13 6.06
CA SER A 76 -18.25 20.30 5.49
C SER A 76 -19.73 20.28 5.86
N TYR A 77 -20.37 19.11 5.72
CA TYR A 77 -21.77 18.92 6.11
C TYR A 77 -21.98 19.14 7.61
N ALA A 78 -21.14 18.52 8.45
CA ALA A 78 -21.21 18.66 9.91
C ALA A 78 -21.07 20.12 10.36
N VAL A 79 -20.09 20.87 9.84
CA VAL A 79 -19.91 22.30 10.15
C VAL A 79 -21.10 23.12 9.66
N GLY A 80 -21.66 22.80 8.49
CA GLY A 80 -22.89 23.40 7.98
C GLY A 80 -24.09 23.21 8.92
N SER A 81 -24.36 21.98 9.33
CA SER A 81 -25.45 21.65 10.27
C SER A 81 -25.28 22.35 11.62
N ILE A 82 -24.03 22.38 12.13
CA ILE A 82 -23.71 23.10 13.37
C ILE A 82 -23.98 24.61 13.24
N LYS A 83 -23.63 25.21 12.09
CA LYS A 83 -23.87 26.63 11.82
C LYS A 83 -25.37 26.96 11.77
N GLU A 84 -26.18 26.05 11.27
CA GLU A 84 -27.64 26.15 11.22
C GLU A 84 -28.32 25.84 12.56
N GLY A 85 -27.57 25.35 13.55
CA GLY A 85 -28.08 24.99 14.87
C GLY A 85 -28.66 23.58 14.96
N ASP A 86 -28.47 22.75 13.94
CA ASP A 86 -28.91 21.35 13.88
C ASP A 86 -27.74 20.40 14.16
N LEU A 87 -27.26 20.40 15.41
CA LEU A 87 -26.18 19.50 15.85
C LEU A 87 -26.48 18.00 15.63
N PRO A 88 -27.70 17.49 15.90
CA PRO A 88 -28.01 16.08 15.71
C PRO A 88 -27.78 15.58 14.28
N SER A 89 -28.02 16.43 13.28
CA SER A 89 -27.78 16.08 11.88
C SER A 89 -26.29 16.03 11.50
N ALA A 90 -25.38 16.55 12.32
CA ALA A 90 -23.95 16.58 12.02
C ALA A 90 -23.28 15.18 11.97
N GLY A 91 -23.98 14.12 12.44
CA GLY A 91 -23.48 12.74 12.38
C GLY A 91 -22.25 12.49 13.25
N LEU A 92 -22.06 13.30 14.28
CA LEU A 92 -20.97 13.20 15.25
C LEU A 92 -21.40 12.30 16.43
N PRO A 93 -20.46 11.56 17.04
CA PRO A 93 -20.73 10.86 18.31
C PRO A 93 -21.23 11.83 19.37
N ASP A 94 -22.12 11.37 20.25
CA ASP A 94 -22.74 12.17 21.32
C ASP A 94 -21.69 12.94 22.14
N ALA A 95 -20.61 12.27 22.54
CA ALA A 95 -19.53 12.89 23.30
C ALA A 95 -18.84 14.05 22.57
N ILE A 96 -18.79 14.03 21.24
CA ILE A 96 -18.23 15.13 20.43
C ILE A 96 -19.24 16.26 20.29
N SER A 97 -20.50 15.90 20.02
CA SER A 97 -21.61 16.84 19.89
C SER A 97 -21.81 17.67 21.17
N GLU A 98 -21.84 17.03 22.34
CA GLU A 98 -22.02 17.69 23.64
C GLU A 98 -20.96 18.77 23.90
N ILE A 99 -19.70 18.48 23.58
CA ILE A 99 -18.61 19.40 23.87
C ILE A 99 -18.57 20.54 22.85
N ILE A 100 -18.90 20.28 21.57
CA ILE A 100 -19.10 21.34 20.58
C ILE A 100 -20.22 22.29 21.03
N GLU A 101 -21.35 21.74 21.49
CA GLU A 101 -22.47 22.53 22.00
C GLU A 101 -22.07 23.40 23.21
N ALA A 102 -21.38 22.80 24.18
CA ALA A 102 -20.86 23.51 25.35
C ALA A 102 -19.89 24.64 24.95
N THR A 103 -19.05 24.42 23.92
CA THR A 103 -18.12 25.44 23.44
C THR A 103 -18.88 26.57 22.73
N LEU A 104 -19.82 26.25 21.85
CA LEU A 104 -20.62 27.23 21.09
C LEU A 104 -21.56 28.07 21.95
N THR A 105 -22.00 27.55 23.10
CA THR A 105 -22.80 28.28 24.09
C THR A 105 -21.95 29.22 24.95
N GLY A 106 -20.69 28.87 25.20
CA GLY A 106 -19.73 29.70 25.93
C GLY A 106 -19.13 30.87 25.11
N LEU A 107 -19.18 30.79 23.78
CA LEU A 107 -18.65 31.84 22.89
C LEU A 107 -19.62 33.02 22.75
N SER A 108 -19.17 34.23 23.10
CA SER A 108 -19.93 35.46 22.93
C SER A 108 -19.62 36.14 21.58
N GLY A 109 -20.63 36.26 20.72
CA GLY A 109 -20.56 37.01 19.47
C GLY A 109 -20.37 36.17 18.20
N SER A 110 -20.82 36.70 17.06
CA SER A 110 -20.82 35.99 15.77
C SER A 110 -19.40 35.69 15.27
N ARG A 111 -18.46 36.63 15.45
CA ARG A 111 -17.07 36.49 14.99
C ARG A 111 -16.33 35.33 15.68
N ALA A 112 -16.47 35.20 17.00
CA ALA A 112 -15.81 34.14 17.75
C ALA A 112 -16.38 32.75 17.41
N ARG A 113 -17.68 32.69 17.08
CA ARG A 113 -18.31 31.48 16.55
C ARG A 113 -17.79 31.10 15.17
N GLU A 114 -17.68 32.06 14.25
CA GLU A 114 -17.14 31.80 12.92
C GLU A 114 -15.70 31.30 12.99
N GLU A 115 -14.84 31.94 13.78
CA GLU A 115 -13.44 31.53 13.96
C GLU A 115 -13.31 30.12 14.56
N TYR A 116 -14.17 29.75 15.50
CA TYR A 116 -14.23 28.39 16.04
C TYR A 116 -14.65 27.36 14.99
N LEU A 117 -15.68 27.67 14.19
CA LEU A 117 -16.17 26.76 13.14
C LEU A 117 -15.14 26.56 12.02
N ASP A 118 -14.42 27.60 11.63
CA ASP A 118 -13.32 27.52 10.66
C ASP A 118 -12.19 26.61 11.19
N GLY A 119 -11.84 26.73 12.48
CA GLY A 119 -10.85 25.86 13.13
C GLY A 119 -11.35 24.43 13.41
N LEU A 120 -12.67 24.21 13.42
CA LEU A 120 -13.27 22.90 13.66
C LEU A 120 -13.23 22.02 12.41
N TYR A 121 -13.43 22.60 11.22
CA TYR A 121 -13.45 21.87 9.96
C TYR A 121 -12.27 20.90 9.77
N PRO A 122 -11.00 21.34 9.79
CA PRO A 122 -9.89 20.45 9.47
C PRO A 122 -9.65 19.38 10.56
N LYS A 123 -10.10 19.63 11.80
CA LYS A 123 -10.09 18.64 12.88
C LYS A 123 -11.13 17.54 12.67
N LEU A 124 -12.34 17.92 12.21
CA LEU A 124 -13.37 16.96 11.86
C LEU A 124 -12.97 16.11 10.65
N VAL A 125 -12.31 16.70 9.65
CA VAL A 125 -11.75 15.93 8.53
C VAL A 125 -10.76 14.88 9.03
N THR A 126 -9.85 15.28 9.92
CA THR A 126 -8.87 14.35 10.52
C THR A 126 -9.57 13.22 11.29
N TYR A 127 -10.55 13.56 12.13
CA TYR A 127 -11.34 12.59 12.88
C TYR A 127 -12.06 11.59 11.97
N PHE A 128 -12.82 12.07 10.98
CA PHE A 128 -13.56 11.20 10.06
C PHE A 128 -12.63 10.33 9.22
N ALA A 129 -11.48 10.87 8.79
CA ALA A 129 -10.52 10.11 7.99
C ALA A 129 -9.90 8.98 8.82
N MET A 130 -9.48 9.27 10.05
CA MET A 130 -8.98 8.26 10.98
C MET A 130 -10.04 7.18 11.25
N SER A 131 -11.29 7.58 11.54
CA SER A 131 -12.38 6.64 11.79
C SER A 131 -12.64 5.74 10.58
N SER A 132 -12.76 6.32 9.38
CA SER A 132 -13.00 5.58 8.14
C SER A 132 -11.89 4.57 7.83
N ILE A 133 -10.63 4.96 8.04
CA ILE A 133 -9.47 4.09 7.81
C ILE A 133 -9.39 3.00 8.88
N MET A 134 -9.68 3.32 10.15
CA MET A 134 -9.73 2.33 11.23
C MET A 134 -10.82 1.29 11.02
N ASP A 135 -11.99 1.71 10.50
CA ASP A 135 -13.09 0.80 10.17
C ASP A 135 -12.72 -0.14 9.03
N ALA A 136 -12.06 0.38 7.98
CA ALA A 136 -11.60 -0.42 6.85
C ALA A 136 -10.41 -1.34 7.21
N TYR A 137 -9.50 -0.86 8.05
CA TYR A 137 -8.27 -1.54 8.45
C TYR A 137 -7.99 -1.36 9.95
N PRO A 138 -8.58 -2.20 10.80
CA PRO A 138 -8.39 -2.12 12.24
C PRO A 138 -6.92 -2.19 12.66
N GLY A 139 -6.51 -1.29 13.57
CA GLY A 139 -5.17 -1.26 14.14
C GLY A 139 -4.07 -0.72 13.21
N CYS A 140 -4.42 -0.21 12.02
CA CYS A 140 -3.44 0.31 11.07
C CYS A 140 -3.10 1.80 11.26
N VAL A 141 -3.95 2.56 11.97
CA VAL A 141 -3.70 3.97 12.27
C VAL A 141 -2.87 4.10 13.54
N TYR A 142 -1.74 4.79 13.45
CA TYR A 142 -0.97 5.21 14.63
C TYR A 142 -0.67 6.71 14.50
N SER A 143 -1.11 7.44 15.52
CA SER A 143 -0.95 8.88 15.58
C SER A 143 0.54 9.23 15.69
N LYS A 144 0.99 10.26 14.95
CA LYS A 144 2.28 10.89 15.21
C LYS A 144 2.26 11.64 16.54
N ASP A 145 1.22 12.43 16.84
CA ASP A 145 1.17 13.23 18.07
C ASP A 145 -0.25 13.61 18.58
N ALA A 146 -1.35 13.13 17.98
CA ALA A 146 -2.71 13.51 18.36
C ALA A 146 -3.68 12.32 18.40
N ASP A 147 -4.05 11.91 19.61
CA ASP A 147 -5.13 10.96 19.85
C ASP A 147 -6.50 11.66 19.72
N TYR A 148 -6.90 11.97 18.48
CA TYR A 148 -8.19 12.57 18.18
C TYR A 148 -9.36 11.67 18.58
N THR A 149 -9.14 10.34 18.63
CA THR A 149 -10.14 9.38 19.10
C THR A 149 -10.42 9.49 20.59
N ARG A 150 -9.46 10.02 21.38
CA ARG A 150 -9.58 10.24 22.83
C ARG A 150 -9.74 11.70 23.25
N ASN A 151 -10.13 12.59 22.35
CA ASN A 151 -10.84 13.82 22.73
C ASN A 151 -10.04 14.94 23.43
N PHE A 152 -8.81 15.27 22.99
CA PHE A 152 -8.10 16.45 23.53
C PHE A 152 -7.96 17.66 22.58
N HIS A 153 -8.19 17.52 21.28
CA HIS A 153 -7.88 18.60 20.32
C HIS A 153 -9.07 19.19 19.56
N ILE A 154 -10.21 18.49 19.46
CA ILE A 154 -11.40 18.98 18.71
C ILE A 154 -11.88 20.33 19.27
N TYR A 155 -11.82 20.51 20.58
CA TYR A 155 -12.35 21.70 21.29
C TYR A 155 -11.30 22.77 21.58
N SER A 156 -10.02 22.46 21.38
CA SER A 156 -8.93 23.35 21.77
C SER A 156 -8.62 24.35 20.65
N ASN A 157 -8.60 25.65 20.95
CA ASN A 157 -8.13 26.67 20.00
C ASN A 157 -6.61 26.68 19.83
N VAL A 158 -5.89 25.72 20.44
CA VAL A 158 -4.45 25.57 20.28
C VAL A 158 -4.16 25.08 18.86
N PRO A 159 -3.22 25.71 18.13
CA PRO A 159 -2.75 25.20 16.85
C PRO A 159 -2.06 23.85 17.08
N VAL A 160 -2.60 22.79 16.48
CA VAL A 160 -2.05 21.44 16.51
C VAL A 160 -1.62 21.10 15.09
N GLU A 161 -0.48 20.43 14.94
CA GLU A 161 -0.12 19.82 13.66
C GLU A 161 -1.14 18.73 13.34
N LEU A 162 -2.01 19.01 12.38
CA LEU A 162 -3.02 18.06 11.94
C LEU A 162 -2.35 16.99 11.09
N GLY A 163 -2.50 15.73 11.46
CA GLY A 163 -1.91 14.63 10.73
C GLY A 163 -1.89 13.33 11.52
N PHE A 164 -1.70 12.24 10.80
CA PHE A 164 -1.59 10.90 11.37
C PHE A 164 -0.81 10.00 10.41
N SER A 165 -0.39 8.83 10.88
CA SER A 165 0.24 7.83 10.04
C SER A 165 -0.60 6.56 10.00
N VAL A 166 -0.54 5.88 8.86
CA VAL A 166 -1.22 4.60 8.66
C VAL A 166 -0.20 3.60 8.12
N ARG A 167 -0.08 2.46 8.80
CA ARG A 167 0.81 1.38 8.38
C ARG A 167 0.07 0.07 8.33
N LYS A 168 0.37 -0.70 7.28
CA LYS A 168 -0.15 -2.04 7.09
C LYS A 168 0.93 -2.94 6.49
N THR A 169 0.97 -4.18 6.99
CA THR A 169 1.76 -5.25 6.41
C THR A 169 0.83 -6.24 5.73
N PHE A 170 1.00 -6.45 4.43
CA PHE A 170 0.37 -7.51 3.66
C PHE A 170 1.26 -8.73 3.66
N ILE A 171 0.65 -9.91 3.77
CA ILE A 171 1.35 -11.19 3.83
C ILE A 171 0.77 -12.09 2.74
N LEU A 172 1.64 -12.68 1.94
CA LEU A 172 1.28 -13.66 0.91
C LEU A 172 2.14 -14.91 1.08
N GLU A 173 1.49 -16.06 1.22
CA GLU A 173 2.16 -17.36 1.19
C GLU A 173 2.34 -17.83 -0.26
N TYR A 174 3.57 -18.19 -0.63
CA TYR A 174 3.92 -18.69 -1.95
C TYR A 174 5.01 -19.76 -1.84
N GLU A 175 4.78 -20.98 -2.36
CA GLU A 175 5.75 -22.08 -2.33
C GLU A 175 6.38 -22.34 -0.94
N ASN A 176 5.56 -22.30 0.13
CA ASN A 176 5.98 -22.44 1.53
C ASN A 176 6.93 -21.34 2.04
N THR A 177 7.02 -20.20 1.34
CA THR A 177 7.67 -18.99 1.86
C THR A 177 6.67 -17.87 2.02
N LEU A 178 6.91 -17.02 3.01
CA LEU A 178 6.12 -15.82 3.24
C LEU A 178 6.78 -14.63 2.54
N ARG A 179 5.95 -13.91 1.79
CA ARG A 179 6.28 -12.62 1.19
C ARG A 179 5.47 -11.54 1.88
N TYR A 180 6.07 -10.38 2.01
CA TYR A 180 5.55 -9.30 2.81
C TYR A 180 5.63 -7.99 2.03
N LEU A 181 4.58 -7.17 2.12
CA LEU A 181 4.60 -5.79 1.68
C LEU A 181 4.29 -4.89 2.87
N ASN A 182 5.25 -4.06 3.27
CA ASN A 182 5.05 -3.02 4.27
C ASN A 182 4.72 -1.71 3.57
N VAL A 183 3.55 -1.17 3.86
CA VAL A 183 3.11 0.14 3.40
C VAL A 183 2.95 1.06 4.61
N ASP A 184 3.58 2.22 4.56
CA ASP A 184 3.49 3.28 5.57
C ASP A 184 3.21 4.60 4.88
N VAL A 185 2.17 5.28 5.32
CA VAL A 185 1.67 6.53 4.74
C VAL A 185 1.57 7.57 5.84
N GLY A 186 2.22 8.71 5.66
CA GLY A 186 2.02 9.90 6.46
C GLY A 186 0.97 10.79 5.83
N ILE A 187 -0.03 11.18 6.63
CA ILE A 187 -1.07 12.12 6.23
C ILE A 187 -0.83 13.43 6.99
N SER A 188 -0.64 14.52 6.27
CA SER A 188 -0.48 15.87 6.83
C SER A 188 -1.64 16.75 6.40
N ASP A 189 -2.26 17.42 7.37
CA ASP A 189 -3.40 18.32 7.21
C ASP A 189 -4.45 17.84 6.19
N PRO A 190 -5.20 16.76 6.50
CA PRO A 190 -6.16 16.19 5.57
C PRO A 190 -7.32 17.16 5.25
N GLY A 191 -7.54 18.17 6.10
CA GLY A 191 -8.51 19.23 5.90
C GLY A 191 -8.03 20.33 4.95
N SER A 192 -6.74 20.39 4.61
CA SER A 192 -6.24 21.31 3.61
C SER A 192 -6.98 21.10 2.28
N GLY A 193 -7.23 22.18 1.54
CA GLY A 193 -7.73 22.09 0.16
C GLY A 193 -6.68 21.56 -0.83
N ALA A 194 -5.54 21.07 -0.33
CA ALA A 194 -4.46 20.54 -1.14
C ALA A 194 -4.83 19.21 -1.79
N ASP A 195 -4.06 18.88 -2.82
CA ASP A 195 -4.21 17.62 -3.52
C ASP A 195 -3.85 16.43 -2.62
N LEU A 196 -4.42 15.26 -2.91
CA LEU A 196 -4.21 14.06 -2.10
C LEU A 196 -2.75 13.59 -2.13
N GLU A 197 -2.03 13.82 -3.23
CA GLU A 197 -0.60 13.49 -3.36
C GLU A 197 0.28 14.36 -2.45
N GLU A 198 -0.12 15.61 -2.18
CA GLU A 198 0.57 16.49 -1.24
C GLU A 198 0.18 16.17 0.22
N THR A 199 -1.09 15.84 0.42
CA THR A 199 -1.66 15.48 1.71
C THR A 199 -1.13 14.13 2.22
N CYS A 200 -0.91 13.18 1.32
CA CYS A 200 -0.53 11.80 1.63
C CYS A 200 0.86 11.49 1.08
N ARG A 201 1.82 11.30 1.98
CA ARG A 201 3.17 10.92 1.61
C ARG A 201 3.43 9.46 1.95
N VAL A 202 3.78 8.65 0.94
CA VAL A 202 4.29 7.30 1.16
C VAL A 202 5.65 7.40 1.86
N LEU A 203 5.73 6.89 3.09
CA LEU A 203 6.95 6.85 3.91
C LEU A 203 7.71 5.55 3.69
N VAL A 204 6.98 4.44 3.49
CA VAL A 204 7.56 3.12 3.23
C VAL A 204 6.70 2.41 2.19
N TRP A 205 7.34 1.92 1.14
CA TRP A 205 6.81 0.90 0.25
C TRP A 205 7.86 -0.19 0.10
N ARG A 206 7.76 -1.23 0.92
CA ARG A 206 8.84 -2.22 1.02
C ARG A 206 8.34 -3.65 0.93
N LEU A 207 8.74 -4.31 -0.15
CA LEU A 207 8.55 -5.75 -0.34
C LEU A 207 9.75 -6.53 0.25
N TRP A 208 9.50 -7.68 0.88
CA TRP A 208 10.54 -8.61 1.35
C TRP A 208 10.02 -10.04 1.52
N GLN A 209 10.90 -11.03 1.70
CA GLN A 209 10.55 -12.45 1.86
C GLN A 209 11.45 -13.18 2.88
N GLU A 210 10.97 -14.31 3.43
CA GLU A 210 11.77 -15.22 4.27
C GLU A 210 12.46 -16.34 3.45
N PRO A 211 13.65 -16.85 3.86
CA PRO A 211 14.46 -16.46 5.02
C PRO A 211 15.51 -15.39 4.62
N PHE A 212 15.15 -14.12 4.79
CA PHE A 212 15.97 -12.89 4.70
C PHE A 212 16.15 -12.22 3.32
N GLU A 213 15.66 -10.97 3.23
CA GLU A 213 16.49 -9.78 2.94
C GLU A 213 16.60 -8.93 4.23
N TYR A 214 17.53 -9.25 5.12
CA TYR A 214 17.83 -8.40 6.29
C TYR A 214 18.64 -7.19 5.82
N ARG A 215 18.07 -5.99 5.90
CA ARG A 215 18.74 -4.71 5.61
C ARG A 215 19.43 -4.62 4.23
N ASN A 216 18.71 -4.86 3.14
CA ASN A 216 19.17 -4.33 1.86
C ASN A 216 18.90 -2.82 1.87
N GLU A 217 19.93 -2.02 2.19
CA GLU A 217 19.99 -0.59 1.88
C GLU A 217 20.23 -0.36 0.38
N ILE A 218 20.44 -1.45 -0.36
CA ILE A 218 20.59 -1.46 -1.80
C ILE A 218 19.19 -1.51 -2.40
N ASP A 219 18.78 -0.38 -2.97
CA ASP A 219 17.67 -0.33 -3.90
C ASP A 219 18.05 -1.16 -5.14
N LEU A 220 17.38 -2.31 -5.34
CA LEU A 220 17.60 -3.17 -6.49
C LEU A 220 16.90 -2.65 -7.76
N TRP A 221 16.12 -1.56 -7.65
CA TRP A 221 15.37 -0.94 -8.74
C TRP A 221 16.01 0.35 -9.24
N GLU A 222 16.55 1.17 -8.34
CA GLU A 222 17.45 2.26 -8.71
C GLU A 222 18.85 1.69 -8.90
N GLY A 223 19.15 1.26 -10.13
CA GLY A 223 20.49 0.87 -10.53
C GLY A 223 21.49 2.02 -10.39
N ILE A 224 21.91 2.32 -9.16
CA ILE A 224 23.09 3.13 -8.88
C ILE A 224 24.26 2.14 -8.91
N PRO A 225 25.03 2.09 -10.01
CA PRO A 225 26.30 1.40 -9.96
C PRO A 225 27.22 2.17 -8.99
N GLU A 226 27.98 1.42 -8.18
CA GLU A 226 29.15 1.96 -7.47
C GLU A 226 30.10 2.73 -8.40
#